data_AF-A0A8J8Q6X2-F1
#
_entry.id   AF-A0A8J8Q6X2-F1
#
_cell.length_a   1.000
_cell.length_b   1.000
_cell.length_c   1.000
_cell.angle_alpha   90.00
_cell.angle_beta   90.00
_cell.angle_gamma   90.00
#
_symmetry.space_group_name_H-M   'P 1'
#
loop_
_entity.id
_entity.type
_entity.pdbx_description
1 polymer ?
#
loop_
_entity_poly.entity_id
_entity_poly.type
_entity_poly.pdbx_seq_one_letter_code
_entity_poly.pdbx_strand_id
1 'polypeptide(L)'
;MERPLGLASFDEQSRLAHVLTVAVAVVVCCLGYFGAVVAVYGDLSVLAPETSVEQQRVGGVVGSICVWAYFALAFVRGYGGPVLNTLVYPVAIVLLAPFVGRWLLFGPDLAGLADRFVGLLVVEPLLTTVIVMVPGFGAFLTLLALWGTRTDESERRDWERRHLSDDFYEEFIAEDSD
;
A
#
# COMPACT_ATOMS: atom_id res chain seq x y z
N MET A 1 19.11 20.74 12.27
CA MET A 1 18.29 20.75 11.05
C MET A 1 16.92 20.29 11.48
N GLU A 2 15.92 21.15 11.42
CA GLU A 2 14.51 20.78 11.62
C GLU A 2 14.18 19.71 10.57
N ARG A 3 13.87 18.49 11.03
CA ARG A 3 13.38 17.45 10.13
C ARG A 3 11.92 17.81 9.81
N PRO A 4 11.46 17.61 8.56
CA PRO A 4 10.06 17.82 8.25
C PRO A 4 9.20 16.96 9.19
N LEU A 5 8.19 17.56 9.82
CA LEU A 5 7.30 16.98 10.84
C LEU A 5 6.78 15.58 10.50
N GLY A 6 6.59 15.29 9.21
CA GLY A 6 6.20 13.95 8.73
C GLY A 6 7.26 12.84 8.94
N LEU A 7 8.47 13.17 9.37
CA LEU A 7 9.59 12.25 9.64
C LEU A 7 10.05 12.26 11.11
N ALA A 8 9.39 12.99 12.01
CA ALA A 8 9.69 12.99 13.45
C ALA A 8 9.18 11.73 14.17
N SER A 9 8.14 11.08 13.61
CA SER A 9 7.55 9.81 14.09
C SER A 9 8.48 8.58 14.04
N PHE A 10 9.78 8.78 13.79
CA PHE A 10 10.73 7.71 13.46
C PHE A 10 11.94 7.61 14.38
N ASP A 11 12.10 8.45 15.41
CA ASP A 11 13.34 8.41 16.21
C ASP A 11 13.45 7.15 17.08
N GLU A 12 12.34 6.45 17.37
CA GLU A 12 12.36 5.23 18.20
C GLU A 12 12.01 3.91 17.48
N GLN A 13 11.59 3.94 16.22
CA GLN A 13 11.17 2.71 15.52
C GLN A 13 12.37 1.89 14.99
N SER A 14 12.39 0.59 15.29
CA SER A 14 13.42 -0.33 14.79
C SER A 14 13.42 -0.40 13.26
N ARG A 15 14.53 -0.01 12.63
CA ARG A 15 14.73 -0.10 11.16
C ARG A 15 14.42 -1.50 10.61
N LEU A 16 14.68 -2.54 11.39
CA LEU A 16 14.41 -3.91 11.02
C LEU A 16 12.91 -4.20 10.93
N ALA A 17 12.10 -3.64 11.86
CA ALA A 17 10.66 -3.78 11.81
C ALA A 17 10.09 -3.15 10.53
N HIS A 18 10.57 -1.95 10.15
CA HIS A 18 10.18 -1.31 8.88
C HIS A 18 10.47 -2.15 7.65
N VAL A 19 11.71 -2.64 7.53
CA VAL A 19 12.12 -3.44 6.38
C VAL A 19 11.28 -4.70 6.28
N LEU A 20 11.03 -5.38 7.40
CA LEU A 20 10.17 -6.56 7.45
C LEU A 20 8.72 -6.25 7.08
N THR A 21 8.15 -5.14 7.58
CA THR A 21 6.79 -4.73 7.23
C THR A 21 6.65 -4.51 5.71
N VAL A 22 7.59 -3.78 5.11
CA VAL A 22 7.58 -3.54 3.65
C VAL A 22 7.79 -4.84 2.87
N ALA A 23 8.73 -5.69 3.28
CA ALA A 23 9.00 -6.97 2.61
C ALA A 23 7.77 -7.90 2.65
N VAL A 24 7.11 -8.01 3.80
CA VAL A 24 5.88 -8.79 3.94
C VAL A 24 4.75 -8.18 3.10
N ALA A 25 4.61 -6.85 3.07
CA ALA A 25 3.62 -6.19 2.22
C ALA A 25 3.83 -6.47 0.73
N VAL A 26 5.07 -6.52 0.25
CA VAL A 26 5.40 -6.92 -1.13
C VAL A 26 4.95 -8.35 -1.40
N VAL A 27 5.25 -9.29 -0.49
CA VAL A 27 4.81 -10.68 -0.63
C VAL A 27 3.28 -10.78 -0.64
N VAL A 28 2.59 -10.09 0.27
CA VAL A 28 1.13 -10.03 0.33
C VAL A 28 0.54 -9.45 -0.96
N CYS A 29 1.16 -8.42 -1.52
CA CYS A 29 0.77 -7.84 -2.81
C CYS A 29 0.85 -8.89 -3.92
N CYS A 30 1.99 -9.57 -4.04
CA CYS A 30 2.22 -10.58 -5.07
C CYS A 30 1.23 -11.74 -4.93
N LEU A 31 1.02 -12.24 -3.71
CA LEU A 31 0.06 -13.31 -3.45
C LEU A 31 -1.37 -12.90 -3.81
N GLY A 32 -1.80 -11.69 -3.42
CA GLY A 32 -3.11 -11.16 -3.78
C GLY A 32 -3.26 -10.98 -5.29
N TYR A 33 -2.26 -10.39 -5.93
CA TYR A 33 -2.26 -10.10 -7.36
C TYR A 33 -2.29 -11.36 -8.22
N PHE A 34 -1.28 -12.23 -8.08
CA PHE A 34 -1.17 -13.45 -8.87
C PHE A 34 -2.22 -14.48 -8.45
N GLY A 35 -2.50 -14.60 -7.16
CA GLY A 35 -3.52 -15.50 -6.63
C GLY A 35 -4.91 -15.18 -7.16
N ALA A 36 -5.29 -13.90 -7.23
CA ALA A 36 -6.57 -13.49 -7.82
C ALA A 36 -6.67 -13.87 -9.29
N VAL A 37 -5.60 -13.67 -10.06
CA VAL A 37 -5.58 -14.02 -11.48
C VAL A 37 -5.72 -15.52 -11.68
N VAL A 38 -4.99 -16.34 -10.92
CA VAL A 38 -5.16 -17.81 -10.97
C VAL A 38 -6.57 -18.21 -10.57
N ALA A 39 -7.12 -17.59 -9.51
CA ALA A 39 -8.46 -17.93 -9.03
C ALA A 39 -9.57 -17.61 -10.05
N VAL A 40 -9.43 -16.52 -10.81
CA VAL A 40 -10.44 -16.07 -11.77
C VAL A 40 -10.25 -16.69 -13.16
N TYR A 41 -9.01 -16.83 -13.62
CA TYR A 41 -8.69 -17.22 -15.00
C TYR A 41 -8.06 -18.60 -15.13
N GLY A 42 -7.70 -19.24 -14.01
CA GLY A 42 -7.13 -20.60 -13.99
C GLY A 42 -5.66 -20.71 -14.42
N ASP A 43 -5.08 -19.67 -15.01
CA ASP A 43 -3.70 -19.66 -15.50
C ASP A 43 -3.07 -18.27 -15.35
N LEU A 44 -1.78 -18.24 -15.02
CA LEU A 44 -0.97 -17.03 -14.99
C LEU A 44 -0.54 -16.56 -16.37
N SER A 45 -0.51 -17.44 -17.39
CA SER A 45 -0.09 -17.08 -18.76
C SER A 45 -0.92 -15.95 -19.37
N VAL A 46 -2.14 -15.73 -18.87
CA VAL A 46 -3.02 -14.60 -19.25
C VAL A 46 -2.45 -13.23 -18.86
N LEU A 47 -1.38 -13.20 -18.06
CA LEU A 47 -0.62 -12.00 -17.72
C LEU A 47 0.57 -11.76 -18.65
N ALA A 48 0.74 -12.55 -19.71
CA ALA A 48 1.76 -12.27 -20.71
C ALA A 48 1.62 -10.83 -21.25
N PRO A 49 2.73 -10.17 -21.62
CA PRO A 49 2.74 -8.73 -21.95
C PRO A 49 1.75 -8.29 -23.04
N GLU A 50 1.40 -9.21 -23.94
CA GLU A 50 0.75 -8.88 -25.22
C GLU A 50 -0.78 -8.83 -25.15
N THR A 51 -1.40 -9.31 -24.05
CA THR A 51 -2.86 -9.60 -24.02
C THR A 51 -3.59 -9.18 -22.74
N SER A 52 -2.93 -8.52 -21.78
CA SER A 52 -3.33 -8.69 -20.37
C SER A 52 -3.97 -7.50 -19.62
N VAL A 53 -4.39 -6.42 -20.27
CA VAL A 53 -4.83 -5.20 -19.55
C VAL A 53 -6.00 -5.46 -18.59
N GLU A 54 -7.00 -6.24 -18.99
CA GLU A 54 -8.15 -6.54 -18.14
C GLU A 54 -7.79 -7.46 -16.96
N GLN A 55 -7.02 -8.51 -17.23
CA GLN A 55 -6.57 -9.47 -16.23
C GLN A 55 -5.64 -8.81 -15.21
N GLN A 56 -4.80 -7.87 -15.67
CA GLN A 56 -3.98 -7.02 -14.82
C GLN A 56 -4.81 -6.17 -13.87
N ARG A 57 -5.99 -5.68 -14.29
CA ARG A 57 -6.88 -4.90 -13.42
C ARG A 57 -7.46 -5.76 -12.30
N VAL A 58 -7.89 -6.99 -12.60
CA VAL A 58 -8.40 -7.92 -11.58
C VAL A 58 -7.32 -8.21 -10.54
N GLY A 59 -6.13 -8.63 -10.98
CA GLY A 59 -5.00 -8.83 -10.08
C GLY A 59 -4.64 -7.55 -9.31
N GLY A 60 -4.63 -6.42 -10.01
CA GLY A 60 -4.31 -5.12 -9.43
C GLY A 60 -5.25 -4.74 -8.29
N VAL A 61 -6.57 -4.88 -8.49
CA VAL A 61 -7.58 -4.53 -7.48
C VAL A 61 -7.40 -5.39 -6.23
N VAL A 62 -7.24 -6.70 -6.39
CA VAL A 62 -7.08 -7.60 -5.24
C VAL A 62 -5.73 -7.38 -4.54
N GLY A 63 -4.65 -7.24 -5.31
CA GLY A 63 -3.33 -6.90 -4.77
C GLY A 63 -3.35 -5.59 -3.98
N SER A 64 -4.06 -4.58 -4.49
CA SER A 64 -4.30 -3.29 -3.83
C SER A 64 -5.03 -3.46 -2.51
N ILE A 65 -6.16 -4.18 -2.49
CA ILE A 65 -6.90 -4.50 -1.26
C ILE A 65 -6.00 -5.21 -0.25
N CYS A 66 -5.24 -6.23 -0.65
CA CYS A 66 -4.38 -6.98 0.25
C CYS A 66 -3.29 -6.10 0.88
N VAL A 67 -2.63 -5.24 0.09
CA VAL A 67 -1.56 -4.37 0.58
C VAL A 67 -2.11 -3.34 1.57
N TRP A 68 -3.16 -2.63 1.18
CA TRP A 68 -3.74 -1.60 2.06
C TRP A 68 -4.35 -2.23 3.31
N ALA A 69 -4.98 -3.40 3.22
CA ALA A 69 -5.46 -4.12 4.40
C ALA A 69 -4.31 -4.52 5.34
N TYR A 70 -3.19 -4.98 4.78
CA TYR A 70 -1.99 -5.29 5.56
C TYR A 70 -1.45 -4.05 6.27
N PHE A 71 -1.35 -2.90 5.59
CA PHE A 71 -0.89 -1.67 6.22
C PHE A 71 -1.87 -1.09 7.24
N ALA A 72 -3.18 -1.30 7.09
CA ALA A 72 -4.15 -0.98 8.15
C ALA A 72 -3.87 -1.80 9.41
N LEU A 73 -3.61 -3.10 9.27
CA LEU A 73 -3.26 -3.97 10.40
C LEU A 73 -1.90 -3.61 11.00
N ALA A 74 -0.91 -3.27 10.18
CA ALA A 74 0.40 -2.80 10.64
C ALA A 74 0.25 -1.51 11.45
N PHE A 75 -0.54 -0.55 10.94
CA PHE A 75 -0.87 0.70 11.63
C PHE A 75 -1.55 0.43 12.98
N VAL A 76 -2.61 -0.38 13.01
CA VAL A 76 -3.30 -0.73 14.28
C VAL A 76 -2.34 -1.36 15.31
N ARG A 77 -1.31 -2.08 14.85
CA ARG A 77 -0.28 -2.66 15.71
C ARG A 77 0.89 -1.72 16.04
N GLY A 78 0.83 -0.47 15.63
CA GLY A 78 1.87 0.52 15.90
C GLY A 78 3.16 0.32 15.10
N TYR A 79 3.10 -0.43 13.99
CA TYR A 79 4.23 -0.59 13.08
C TYR A 79 4.16 0.41 11.95
N GLY A 80 5.25 1.11 11.67
CA GLY A 80 5.39 2.09 10.60
C GLY A 80 4.80 3.47 10.93
N GLY A 81 5.05 4.45 10.06
CA GLY A 81 4.58 5.83 10.24
C GLY A 81 3.25 6.09 9.51
N PRO A 82 2.44 7.07 9.96
CA PRO A 82 1.11 7.33 9.41
C PRO A 82 1.15 7.64 7.91
N VAL A 83 2.06 8.50 7.46
CA VAL A 83 2.18 8.86 6.02
C VAL A 83 2.76 7.70 5.19
N LEU A 84 3.78 7.02 5.72
CA LEU A 84 4.45 5.95 4.97
C LEU A 84 3.54 4.73 4.78
N ASN A 85 2.84 4.33 5.82
CA ASN A 85 1.95 3.16 5.77
C ASN A 85 0.64 3.44 5.04
N THR A 86 0.14 4.67 5.08
CA THR A 86 -1.15 4.99 4.47
C THR A 86 -1.01 5.27 2.97
N LEU A 87 0.10 5.93 2.58
CA LEU A 87 0.29 6.45 1.23
C LEU A 87 1.55 5.91 0.57
N VAL A 88 2.74 6.21 1.10
CA VAL A 88 3.99 6.03 0.35
C VAL A 88 4.27 4.56 0.02
N TYR A 89 4.28 3.68 1.01
CA TYR A 89 4.59 2.27 0.79
C TYR A 89 3.49 1.53 0.02
N PRO A 90 2.19 1.65 0.37
CA PRO A 90 1.15 1.00 -0.40
C PRO A 90 1.15 1.39 -1.87
N VAL A 91 1.27 2.69 -2.17
CA VAL A 91 1.28 3.21 -3.54
C VAL A 91 2.49 2.66 -4.30
N ALA A 92 3.69 2.74 -3.72
CA ALA A 92 4.89 2.22 -4.34
C ALA A 92 4.81 0.71 -4.60
N ILE A 93 4.31 -0.07 -3.63
CA ILE A 93 4.20 -1.53 -3.76
C ILE A 93 3.17 -1.90 -4.83
N VAL A 94 1.99 -1.28 -4.84
CA VAL A 94 0.94 -1.59 -5.82
C VAL A 94 1.34 -1.19 -7.25
N LEU A 95 2.17 -0.16 -7.40
CA LEU A 95 2.77 0.20 -8.68
C LEU A 95 3.85 -0.79 -9.13
N LEU A 96 4.78 -1.13 -8.23
CA LEU A 96 6.03 -1.77 -8.61
C LEU A 96 6.00 -3.29 -8.47
N ALA A 97 5.38 -3.83 -7.43
CA ALA A 97 5.45 -5.27 -7.14
C ALA A 97 4.78 -6.13 -8.24
N PRO A 98 3.58 -5.79 -8.76
CA PRO A 98 3.01 -6.55 -9.87
C PRO A 98 3.86 -6.48 -11.14
N PHE A 99 4.43 -5.31 -11.42
CA PHE A 99 5.29 -5.09 -12.58
C PHE A 99 6.56 -5.93 -12.50
N VAL A 100 7.28 -5.84 -11.37
CA VAL A 100 8.50 -6.63 -11.12
C VAL A 100 8.19 -8.13 -11.12
N GLY A 101 7.10 -8.55 -10.46
CA GLY A 101 6.70 -9.95 -10.42
C GLY A 101 6.42 -10.52 -11.82
N ARG A 102 5.71 -9.76 -12.67
CA ARG A 102 5.46 -10.16 -14.06
C ARG A 102 6.74 -10.25 -14.87
N TRP A 103 7.65 -9.28 -14.73
CA TRP A 103 8.96 -9.34 -15.40
C TRP A 103 9.77 -10.56 -14.98
N LEU A 104 9.73 -10.93 -13.69
CA LEU A 104 10.42 -12.13 -13.20
C LEU A 104 9.81 -13.43 -13.76
N LEU A 105 8.49 -13.47 -14.00
CA LEU A 105 7.80 -14.66 -14.50
C LEU A 105 7.81 -14.80 -16.03
N PHE A 106 7.65 -13.71 -16.76
CA PHE A 106 7.44 -13.71 -18.22
C PHE A 106 8.58 -13.05 -19.01
N GLY A 107 9.57 -12.51 -18.32
CA GLY A 107 10.65 -11.74 -18.94
C GLY A 107 10.32 -10.26 -19.12
N PRO A 108 11.34 -9.45 -19.47
CA PRO A 108 11.19 -8.00 -19.59
C PRO A 108 10.48 -7.60 -20.89
N ASP A 109 9.41 -6.81 -20.76
CA ASP A 109 8.69 -6.16 -21.88
C ASP A 109 9.28 -4.77 -22.18
N LEU A 110 10.53 -4.73 -22.66
CA LEU A 110 11.22 -3.46 -22.95
C LEU A 110 10.57 -2.70 -24.11
N ALA A 111 10.03 -3.41 -25.10
CA ALA A 111 9.36 -2.82 -26.25
C ALA A 111 8.04 -2.14 -25.84
N GLY A 112 7.19 -2.83 -25.06
CA GLY A 112 5.96 -2.25 -24.55
C GLY A 112 6.19 -1.15 -23.50
N LEU A 113 7.34 -1.14 -22.81
CA LEU A 113 7.73 -0.02 -21.95
C LEU A 113 8.05 1.24 -22.78
N ALA A 114 8.84 1.10 -23.84
CA ALA A 114 9.15 2.22 -24.73
C ALA A 114 7.89 2.81 -25.37
N ASP A 115 6.97 1.97 -25.84
CA ASP A 115 5.72 2.41 -26.46
C ASP A 115 4.78 3.14 -25.48
N ARG A 116 4.74 2.71 -24.21
CA ARG A 116 3.87 3.31 -23.18
C ARG A 116 4.41 4.62 -22.61
N PHE A 117 5.73 4.84 -22.63
CA PHE A 117 6.38 6.01 -22.02
C PHE A 117 6.87 7.06 -23.03
N VAL A 118 6.81 6.78 -24.34
CA VAL A 118 7.18 7.72 -25.41
C VAL A 118 5.90 8.26 -26.08
N GLY A 119 5.15 9.16 -25.42
CA GLY A 119 4.02 9.87 -26.04
C GLY A 119 2.94 10.40 -25.09
N LEU A 120 1.85 10.96 -25.65
CA LEU A 120 0.66 11.46 -24.93
C LEU A 120 -0.20 10.36 -24.27
N LEU A 121 0.18 9.08 -24.47
CA LEU A 121 -0.49 7.85 -24.02
C LEU A 121 -0.26 7.50 -22.53
N VAL A 122 0.52 8.29 -21.79
CA VAL A 122 0.83 8.04 -20.37
C VAL A 122 -0.40 8.19 -19.46
N VAL A 123 -1.45 8.90 -19.90
CA VAL A 123 -2.63 9.21 -19.08
C VAL A 123 -3.50 7.99 -18.79
N GLU A 124 -3.72 7.11 -19.77
CA GLU A 124 -4.62 5.95 -19.62
C GLU A 124 -4.06 4.87 -18.67
N PRO A 125 -2.75 4.52 -18.72
CA PRO A 125 -2.11 3.66 -17.73
C PRO A 125 -2.19 4.24 -16.31
N LEU A 126 -1.91 5.54 -16.15
CA LEU A 126 -1.97 6.22 -14.85
C LEU A 126 -3.40 6.21 -14.27
N LEU A 127 -4.40 6.53 -15.08
CA LEU A 127 -5.80 6.51 -14.66
C LEU A 127 -6.23 5.09 -14.24
N THR A 128 -5.82 4.08 -15.01
CA THR A 128 -6.09 2.68 -14.68
C THR A 128 -5.48 2.30 -13.34
N THR A 129 -4.24 2.70 -13.07
CA THR A 129 -3.60 2.49 -11.77
C THR A 129 -4.36 3.18 -10.65
N VAL A 130 -4.75 4.45 -10.82
CA VAL A 130 -5.48 5.20 -9.80
C VAL A 130 -6.81 4.49 -9.46
N ILE A 131 -7.55 4.04 -10.47
CA ILE A 131 -8.80 3.29 -10.28
C ILE A 131 -8.57 2.02 -9.46
N VAL A 132 -7.48 1.31 -9.70
CA VAL A 132 -7.11 0.09 -8.97
C VAL A 132 -6.73 0.38 -7.50
N MET A 133 -6.24 1.59 -7.19
CA MET A 133 -5.94 1.98 -5.81
C MET A 133 -7.19 2.28 -4.99
N VAL A 134 -8.29 2.70 -5.61
CA VAL A 134 -9.52 3.10 -4.89
C VAL A 134 -10.08 1.97 -4.00
N PRO A 135 -10.26 0.72 -4.48
CA PRO A 135 -10.71 -0.37 -3.61
C PRO A 135 -9.76 -0.66 -2.45
N GLY A 136 -8.45 -0.57 -2.67
CA GLY A 136 -7.45 -0.76 -1.62
C GLY A 136 -7.56 0.30 -0.54
N PHE A 137 -7.61 1.57 -0.94
CA PHE A 137 -7.79 2.68 -0.01
C PHE A 137 -9.12 2.57 0.75
N GLY A 138 -10.19 2.17 0.07
CA GLY A 138 -11.48 1.90 0.72
C GLY A 138 -11.38 0.79 1.79
N ALA A 139 -10.66 -0.30 1.51
CA ALA A 139 -10.43 -1.37 2.48
C ALA A 139 -9.63 -0.88 3.70
N PHE A 140 -8.62 -0.04 3.48
CA PHE A 140 -7.83 0.59 4.55
C PHE A 140 -8.72 1.42 5.47
N LEU A 141 -9.48 2.37 4.91
CA LEU A 141 -10.40 3.21 5.68
C LEU A 141 -11.45 2.38 6.42
N THR A 142 -11.99 1.33 5.78
CA THR A 142 -12.98 0.44 6.39
C THR A 142 -12.41 -0.28 7.61
N LEU A 143 -11.17 -0.80 7.51
CA LEU A 143 -10.51 -1.48 8.62
C LEU A 143 -10.16 -0.54 9.76
N LEU A 144 -9.69 0.68 9.46
CA LEU A 144 -9.44 1.69 10.47
C LEU A 144 -10.73 2.16 11.15
N ALA A 145 -11.81 2.37 10.41
CA ALA A 145 -13.11 2.71 10.97
C ALA A 145 -13.65 1.58 11.86
N LEU A 146 -13.48 0.32 11.44
CA LEU A 146 -13.88 -0.83 12.25
C LEU A 146 -13.04 -0.96 13.53
N TRP A 147 -11.75 -0.64 13.47
CA TRP A 147 -10.90 -0.59 14.64
C TRP A 147 -11.31 0.55 15.58
N GLY A 148 -11.50 1.76 15.05
CA GLY A 148 -11.91 2.93 15.81
C GLY A 148 -13.26 2.77 16.50
N THR A 149 -14.25 2.12 15.85
CA THR A 149 -15.56 1.86 16.47
C THR A 149 -15.53 0.80 17.57
N ARG A 150 -14.46 0.00 17.66
CA ARG A 150 -14.28 -1.03 18.71
C ARG A 150 -13.31 -0.64 19.82
N THR A 151 -12.57 0.45 19.64
CA THR A 151 -11.56 0.90 20.59
C THR A 151 -12.16 1.99 21.44
N ASP A 152 -12.17 1.80 22.77
CA ASP A 152 -12.66 2.81 23.68
C ASP A 152 -11.70 4.02 23.73
N GLU A 153 -12.21 5.19 24.11
CA GLU A 153 -11.44 6.44 24.14
C GLU A 153 -10.15 6.34 24.98
N SER A 154 -10.18 5.60 26.09
CA SER A 154 -8.98 5.36 26.90
C SER A 154 -7.95 4.48 26.19
N GLU A 155 -8.41 3.44 25.48
CA GLU A 155 -7.53 2.54 24.73
C GLU A 155 -6.92 3.25 23.52
N ARG A 156 -7.68 4.13 22.87
CA ARG A 156 -7.21 5.01 21.79
C ARG A 156 -6.09 5.91 22.30
N ARG A 157 -6.32 6.63 23.41
CA ARG A 157 -5.29 7.51 24.01
C ARG A 157 -4.05 6.76 24.46
N ASP A 158 -4.21 5.55 25.01
CA ASP A 158 -3.10 4.68 25.36
C ASP A 158 -2.34 4.18 24.14
N TRP A 159 -3.03 3.94 23.03
CA TRP A 159 -2.39 3.60 21.76
C TRP A 159 -1.62 4.79 21.20
N GLU A 160 -2.23 5.98 21.18
CA GLU A 160 -1.64 7.21 20.66
C GLU A 160 -0.36 7.58 21.41
N ARG A 161 -0.42 7.61 22.76
CA ARG A 161 0.76 7.87 23.61
C ARG A 161 1.90 6.88 23.43
N ARG A 162 1.62 5.65 23.01
CA ARG A 162 2.63 4.61 22.85
C ARG A 162 3.27 4.58 21.46
N HIS A 163 2.59 5.09 20.44
CA HIS A 163 2.96 4.82 19.05
C HIS A 163 3.01 6.06 18.15
N LEU A 164 2.42 7.19 18.56
CA LEU A 164 2.63 8.48 17.90
C LEU A 164 3.84 9.17 18.52
N SER A 165 4.63 9.87 17.69
CA SER A 165 5.66 10.75 18.24
C SER A 165 5.03 11.90 19.02
N ASP A 166 5.73 12.35 20.05
CA ASP A 166 5.37 13.53 20.84
C ASP A 166 5.04 14.73 19.93
N ASP A 167 5.89 15.04 18.94
CA ASP A 167 5.66 16.12 17.98
C ASP A 167 4.34 15.98 17.18
N PHE A 168 3.97 14.76 16.81
CA PHE A 168 2.72 14.52 16.05
C PHE A 168 1.51 14.55 16.98
N TYR A 169 1.67 14.04 18.20
CA TYR A 169 0.63 14.08 19.22
C TYR A 169 0.35 15.53 19.65
N GLU A 170 1.37 16.34 19.90
CA GLU A 170 1.20 17.73 20.29
C GLU A 170 0.55 18.56 19.17
N GLU A 171 0.98 18.40 17.92
CA GLU A 171 0.47 19.24 16.82
C GLU A 171 -0.90 18.83 16.29
N PHE A 172 -1.29 17.56 16.39
CA PHE A 172 -2.55 17.07 15.78
C PHE A 172 -3.56 16.48 16.76
N ILE A 173 -3.19 16.17 18.01
CA ILE A 173 -4.06 15.49 18.97
C ILE A 173 -4.27 16.32 20.25
N ALA A 174 -3.21 16.97 20.76
CA ALA A 174 -3.29 17.69 22.03
C ALA A 174 -4.22 18.92 21.96
N GLU A 175 -4.29 19.62 20.83
CA GLU A 175 -5.17 20.78 20.65
C GLU A 175 -6.67 20.43 20.61
N ASP A 176 -7.03 19.21 20.20
CA ASP A 176 -8.42 18.72 20.16
C ASP A 176 -8.94 18.26 21.55
N SER A 177 -8.11 18.39 22.59
CA SER A 177 -8.38 17.88 23.94
C SER A 177 -8.86 18.95 24.94
N ASP A 178 -8.94 20.23 24.53
CA ASP A 178 -9.48 21.36 25.30
C ASP A 178 -10.88 21.78 24.82
#